data_AF-A0A7F5R8I3-F1
#
_entry.id   AF-A0A7F5R8I3-F1
#
_cell.length_a   1.000
_cell.length_b   1.000
_cell.length_c   1.000
_cell.angle_alpha   90.00
_cell.angle_beta   90.00
_cell.angle_gamma   90.00
#
_symmetry.space_group_name_H-M   'P 1'
#
loop_
_entity.id
_entity.type
_entity.pdbx_description
1 polymer ?
#
loop_
_entity_poly.entity_id
_entity_poly.type
_entity_poly.pdbx_seq_one_letter_code
_entity_poly.pdbx_strand_id
1 'polypeptide(L)'
;MSYRDIRNFYEMLRALGYPNVLSMESFRHPNFPQVADLAVWLAKRFDPEIELPFDIENEEGRVTLIKNVANFMVTKANIKLNTKRLYQADGYAVKELLKVASLLYEALQVTTLDGKDGGTERSSISFKDFDISDRAHEVKQARQLASEITASAANLFDLLGKESDLRIARQISMNRQYEPSEVENSITKAIEAVSAEIDETQRQINNISTTEANLDSKIERRKVEIDRYEKRLQTLNKVRSVRSICLFY
;
A
#
# COMPACT_ATOMS: atom_id res chain seq x y z
N MET A 1 0.38 4.07 -30.73
CA MET A 1 1.33 3.01 -30.30
C MET A 1 2.69 3.34 -30.89
N SER A 2 3.81 3.03 -30.22
CA SER A 2 5.14 3.18 -30.83
C SER A 2 5.41 2.00 -31.77
N TYR A 3 6.10 2.23 -32.88
CA TYR A 3 6.53 1.16 -33.80
C TYR A 3 7.34 0.07 -33.06
N ARG A 4 8.07 0.48 -32.01
CA ARG A 4 8.82 -0.41 -31.13
C ARG A 4 7.93 -1.43 -30.41
N ASP A 5 6.77 -1.03 -29.94
CA ASP A 5 5.90 -1.89 -29.15
C ASP A 5 5.24 -2.99 -30.01
N ILE A 6 4.87 -2.64 -31.25
CA ILE A 6 4.33 -3.60 -32.24
C ILE A 6 5.41 -4.62 -32.61
N ARG A 7 6.65 -4.15 -32.78
CA ARG A 7 7.79 -5.03 -33.08
C ARG A 7 8.03 -6.01 -31.94
N ASN A 8 8.14 -5.49 -30.72
CA ASN A 8 8.33 -6.30 -29.52
C ASN A 8 7.21 -7.34 -29.37
N PHE A 9 5.95 -6.94 -29.58
CA PHE A 9 4.81 -7.84 -29.54
C PHE A 9 4.94 -9.01 -30.52
N TYR A 10 5.34 -8.74 -31.76
CA TYR A 10 5.50 -9.80 -32.77
C TYR A 10 6.70 -10.71 -32.50
N GLU A 11 7.80 -10.15 -32.00
CA GLU A 11 8.95 -10.95 -31.58
C GLU A 11 8.55 -11.91 -30.44
N MET A 12 7.77 -11.43 -29.46
CA MET A 12 7.21 -12.26 -28.39
C MET A 12 6.25 -13.33 -28.91
N LEU A 13 5.32 -12.98 -29.81
CA LEU A 13 4.39 -13.94 -30.41
C LEU A 13 5.13 -15.04 -31.19
N ARG A 14 6.19 -14.69 -31.92
CA ARG A 14 7.02 -15.67 -32.63
C ARG A 14 7.71 -16.61 -31.65
N ALA A 15 8.26 -16.10 -30.56
CA ALA A 15 8.88 -16.93 -29.52
C ALA A 15 7.87 -17.85 -28.83
N LEU A 16 6.62 -17.41 -28.64
CA LEU A 16 5.51 -18.21 -28.12
C LEU A 16 4.93 -19.20 -29.15
N GLY A 17 5.47 -19.24 -30.37
CA GLY A 17 5.07 -20.18 -31.41
C GLY A 17 3.73 -19.86 -32.07
N TYR A 18 3.40 -18.58 -32.24
CA TYR A 18 2.22 -18.17 -32.98
C TYR A 18 2.33 -18.59 -34.47
N PRO A 19 1.34 -19.32 -35.03
CA PRO A 19 1.47 -19.97 -36.33
C PRO A 19 1.37 -19.00 -37.53
N ASN A 20 0.67 -17.88 -37.39
CA ASN A 20 0.38 -16.97 -38.50
C ASN A 20 1.47 -15.90 -38.63
N VAL A 21 1.86 -15.57 -39.87
CA VAL A 21 2.81 -14.48 -40.14
C VAL A 21 2.08 -13.14 -40.04
N LEU A 22 2.59 -12.23 -39.22
CA LEU A 22 2.00 -10.91 -39.02
C LEU A 22 2.83 -9.82 -39.71
N SER A 23 2.15 -8.92 -40.43
CA SER A 23 2.78 -7.73 -41.02
C SER A 23 2.86 -6.60 -40.00
N MET A 24 3.96 -5.85 -40.01
CA MET A 24 4.15 -4.67 -39.15
C MET A 24 3.12 -3.56 -39.40
N GLU A 25 2.39 -3.65 -40.52
CA GLU A 25 1.35 -2.69 -40.92
C GLU A 25 -0.06 -3.14 -40.54
N SER A 26 -0.25 -4.39 -40.08
CA SER A 26 -1.55 -5.00 -39.79
C SER A 26 -2.46 -4.20 -38.86
N PHE A 27 -1.90 -3.43 -37.93
CA PHE A 27 -2.64 -2.65 -36.92
C PHE A 27 -2.56 -1.14 -37.13
N ARG A 28 -2.11 -0.69 -38.32
CA ARG A 28 -2.24 0.73 -38.70
C ARG A 28 -3.69 1.12 -38.98
N HIS A 29 -4.49 0.16 -39.39
CA HIS A 29 -5.94 0.27 -39.53
C HIS A 29 -6.61 -0.79 -38.64
N PRO A 30 -7.87 -0.54 -38.19
CA PRO A 30 -8.62 -1.53 -37.41
C PRO A 30 -8.74 -2.88 -38.14
N ASN A 31 -8.19 -3.94 -37.54
CA ASN A 31 -8.26 -5.30 -38.07
C ASN A 31 -8.78 -6.26 -36.98
N PHE A 32 -10.11 -6.31 -36.84
CA PHE A 32 -10.77 -7.11 -35.82
C PHE A 32 -10.53 -8.63 -35.97
N PRO A 33 -10.60 -9.23 -37.17
CA PRO A 33 -10.32 -10.66 -37.34
C PRO A 33 -8.97 -11.08 -36.77
N GLN A 34 -7.94 -10.25 -36.98
CA GLN A 34 -6.60 -10.54 -36.48
C GLN A 34 -6.50 -10.38 -34.95
N VAL A 35 -7.19 -9.39 -34.36
CA VAL A 35 -7.25 -9.25 -32.89
C VAL A 35 -8.02 -10.41 -32.26
N ALA A 36 -9.12 -10.84 -32.87
CA ALA A 36 -9.92 -11.97 -32.41
C ALA A 36 -9.11 -13.28 -32.43
N ASP A 37 -8.41 -13.56 -33.53
CA ASP A 37 -7.54 -14.73 -33.67
C ASP A 37 -6.43 -14.72 -32.60
N LEU A 38 -5.73 -13.60 -32.45
CA LEU A 38 -4.68 -13.43 -31.44
C LEU A 38 -5.20 -13.58 -30.01
N ALA A 39 -6.35 -12.98 -29.71
CA ALA A 39 -6.95 -13.02 -28.39
C ALA A 39 -7.36 -14.44 -27.98
N VAL A 40 -7.97 -15.19 -28.90
CA VAL A 40 -8.36 -16.59 -28.69
C VAL A 40 -7.13 -17.49 -28.59
N TRP A 41 -6.14 -17.29 -29.47
CA TRP A 41 -4.90 -18.06 -29.43
C TRP A 41 -4.15 -17.85 -28.11
N LEU A 42 -4.03 -16.60 -27.65
CA LEU A 42 -3.42 -16.29 -26.36
C LEU A 42 -4.20 -16.91 -25.20
N ALA A 43 -5.53 -16.87 -25.22
CA ALA A 43 -6.36 -17.51 -24.19
C ALA A 43 -6.14 -19.04 -24.14
N LYS A 44 -6.07 -19.71 -25.30
CA LYS A 44 -5.79 -21.16 -25.41
C LYS A 44 -4.39 -21.54 -24.93
N ARG A 45 -3.43 -20.60 -24.90
CA ARG A 45 -2.10 -20.84 -24.31
C ARG A 45 -2.14 -20.91 -22.78
N PHE A 46 -3.13 -20.29 -22.14
CA PHE A 46 -3.34 -20.42 -20.69
C PHE A 46 -4.11 -21.67 -20.32
N ASP A 47 -5.13 -22.01 -21.11
CA ASP A 47 -5.99 -23.18 -20.87
C ASP A 47 -6.36 -23.82 -22.21
N PRO A 48 -5.78 -24.99 -22.55
CA PRO A 48 -6.07 -25.67 -23.82
C PRO A 48 -7.54 -26.10 -23.97
N GLU A 49 -8.24 -26.33 -22.87
CA GLU A 49 -9.63 -26.84 -22.84
C GLU A 49 -10.67 -25.71 -22.99
N ILE A 50 -10.23 -24.45 -23.13
CA ILE A 50 -11.15 -23.33 -23.24
C ILE A 50 -11.92 -23.34 -24.57
N GLU A 51 -13.25 -23.42 -24.47
CA GLU A 51 -14.16 -23.22 -25.59
C GLU A 51 -14.53 -21.74 -25.71
N LEU A 52 -13.90 -21.05 -26.67
CA LEU A 52 -14.28 -19.70 -27.09
C LEU A 52 -14.93 -19.78 -28.47
N PRO A 53 -16.25 -19.57 -28.59
CA PRO A 53 -16.94 -19.52 -29.87
C PRO A 53 -16.35 -18.42 -30.75
N PHE A 54 -15.76 -18.79 -31.89
CA PHE A 54 -15.19 -17.85 -32.85
C PHE A 54 -16.27 -17.37 -33.82
N ASP A 55 -17.21 -16.55 -33.34
CA ASP A 55 -18.19 -15.88 -34.18
C ASP A 55 -17.82 -14.41 -34.33
N ILE A 56 -17.33 -14.04 -35.52
CA ILE A 56 -16.88 -12.68 -35.85
C ILE A 56 -17.63 -12.07 -37.05
N GLU A 57 -18.63 -12.77 -37.58
CA GLU A 57 -19.40 -12.27 -38.72
C GLU A 57 -20.37 -11.18 -38.28
N ASN A 58 -21.05 -11.41 -37.16
CA ASN A 58 -22.03 -10.49 -36.58
C ASN A 58 -21.40 -9.59 -35.50
N GLU A 59 -21.89 -8.36 -35.35
CA GLU A 59 -21.43 -7.44 -34.31
C GLU A 59 -21.64 -8.01 -32.89
N GLU A 60 -22.77 -8.69 -32.68
CA GLU A 60 -23.10 -9.35 -31.42
C GLU A 60 -22.10 -10.47 -31.08
N GLY A 61 -21.71 -11.27 -32.08
CA GLY A 61 -20.68 -12.31 -31.94
C GLY A 61 -19.34 -11.72 -31.53
N ARG A 62 -18.91 -10.64 -32.20
CA ARG A 62 -17.66 -9.93 -31.89
C ARG A 62 -17.63 -9.41 -30.45
N VAL A 63 -18.71 -8.78 -29.98
CA VAL A 63 -18.80 -8.26 -28.61
C VAL A 63 -18.79 -9.40 -27.60
N THR A 64 -19.50 -10.49 -27.89
CA THR A 64 -19.56 -11.68 -27.04
C THR A 64 -18.19 -12.33 -26.91
N LEU A 65 -17.46 -12.49 -28.01
CA LEU A 65 -16.11 -13.02 -28.01
C LEU A 65 -15.17 -12.20 -27.10
N ILE A 66 -15.14 -10.86 -27.26
CA ILE A 66 -14.28 -9.99 -26.47
C ILE A 66 -14.64 -10.02 -24.98
N LYS A 67 -15.93 -10.07 -24.64
CA LYS A 67 -16.37 -10.22 -23.24
C LYS A 67 -15.90 -11.54 -22.65
N ASN A 68 -16.06 -12.64 -23.38
CA ASN A 68 -15.66 -13.97 -22.93
C ASN A 68 -14.14 -14.06 -22.72
N VAL A 69 -13.35 -13.56 -23.67
CA VAL A 69 -11.89 -13.47 -23.51
C VAL A 69 -11.53 -12.62 -22.30
N ALA A 70 -12.09 -11.42 -22.15
CA ALA A 70 -11.73 -10.55 -21.04
C ALA A 70 -12.10 -11.15 -19.67
N ASN A 71 -13.26 -11.80 -19.56
CA ASN A 71 -13.68 -12.49 -18.33
C ASN A 71 -12.76 -13.67 -18.01
N PHE A 72 -12.38 -14.46 -19.02
CA PHE A 72 -11.42 -15.54 -18.85
C PHE A 72 -10.06 -15.04 -18.34
N MET A 73 -9.52 -13.98 -18.97
CA MET A 73 -8.22 -13.42 -18.60
C MET A 73 -8.20 -12.85 -17.19
N VAL A 74 -9.30 -12.26 -16.72
CA VAL A 74 -9.43 -11.83 -15.32
C VAL A 74 -9.49 -13.04 -14.37
N THR A 75 -10.25 -14.08 -14.72
CA THR A 75 -10.48 -15.21 -13.81
C THR A 75 -9.28 -16.15 -13.70
N LYS A 76 -8.59 -16.41 -14.81
CA LYS A 76 -7.52 -17.41 -14.89
C LYS A 76 -6.12 -16.81 -14.85
N ALA A 77 -5.92 -15.65 -15.50
CA ALA A 77 -4.61 -15.01 -15.57
C ALA A 77 -4.50 -13.79 -14.64
N ASN A 78 -5.59 -13.38 -13.98
CA ASN A 78 -5.66 -12.13 -13.19
C ASN A 78 -5.23 -10.88 -13.99
N ILE A 79 -5.47 -10.88 -15.30
CA ILE A 79 -5.16 -9.76 -16.20
C ILE A 79 -6.45 -9.02 -16.56
N LYS A 80 -6.52 -7.75 -16.16
CA LYS A 80 -7.62 -6.86 -16.55
C LYS A 80 -7.37 -6.25 -17.93
N LEU A 81 -8.13 -6.70 -18.92
CA LEU A 81 -8.09 -6.19 -20.29
C LEU A 81 -9.16 -5.14 -20.55
N ASN A 82 -8.84 -4.12 -21.35
CA ASN A 82 -9.82 -3.14 -21.79
C ASN A 82 -10.58 -3.63 -23.04
N THR A 83 -11.82 -4.05 -22.84
CA THR A 83 -12.69 -4.58 -23.91
C THR A 83 -12.96 -3.59 -25.05
N LYS A 84 -13.07 -2.29 -24.74
CA LYS A 84 -13.28 -1.25 -25.76
C LYS A 84 -12.07 -1.14 -26.69
N ARG A 85 -10.86 -1.21 -26.15
CA ARG A 85 -9.62 -1.15 -26.93
C ARG A 85 -9.41 -2.40 -27.75
N LEU A 86 -9.73 -3.58 -27.21
CA LEU A 86 -9.71 -4.82 -27.98
C LEU A 86 -10.68 -4.77 -29.16
N TYR A 87 -11.90 -4.27 -28.96
CA TYR A 87 -12.89 -4.14 -30.02
C TYR A 87 -12.51 -3.11 -31.10
N GLN A 88 -11.85 -2.02 -30.71
CA GLN A 88 -11.33 -1.00 -31.64
C GLN A 88 -10.31 -1.58 -32.64
N ALA A 89 -9.67 -2.70 -32.29
CA ALA A 89 -8.84 -3.53 -33.15
C ALA A 89 -7.68 -2.82 -33.87
N ASP A 90 -7.22 -1.70 -33.33
CA ASP A 90 -6.10 -0.91 -33.83
C ASP A 90 -4.84 -1.13 -32.95
N GLY A 91 -3.84 -0.26 -33.09
CA GLY A 91 -2.66 -0.31 -32.23
C GLY A 91 -2.96 -0.26 -30.72
N TYR A 92 -4.12 0.23 -30.27
CA TYR A 92 -4.48 0.18 -28.85
C TYR A 92 -4.89 -1.22 -28.40
N ALA A 93 -5.49 -2.03 -29.27
CA ALA A 93 -5.76 -3.44 -29.00
C ALA A 93 -4.45 -4.21 -28.76
N VAL A 94 -3.41 -3.92 -29.54
CA VAL A 94 -2.08 -4.49 -29.37
C VAL A 94 -1.49 -4.19 -27.99
N LYS A 95 -1.73 -3.00 -27.41
CA LYS A 95 -1.23 -2.74 -26.03
C LYS A 95 -1.87 -3.70 -25.01
N GLU A 96 -3.15 -4.00 -25.20
CA GLU A 96 -3.88 -4.87 -24.29
C GLU A 96 -3.43 -6.33 -24.47
N LEU A 97 -3.26 -6.78 -25.71
CA LEU A 97 -2.71 -8.12 -26.03
C LEU A 97 -1.26 -8.27 -25.56
N LEU A 98 -0.46 -7.20 -25.62
CA LEU A 98 0.94 -7.22 -25.17
C LEU A 98 1.06 -7.55 -23.68
N LYS A 99 0.12 -7.11 -22.82
CA LYS A 99 0.09 -7.48 -21.39
C LYS A 99 0.03 -8.99 -21.19
N VAL A 100 -0.69 -9.67 -22.08
CA VAL A 100 -0.89 -11.11 -22.03
C VAL A 100 0.34 -11.83 -22.58
N ALA A 101 0.82 -11.39 -23.73
CA ALA A 101 1.99 -11.96 -24.38
C ALA A 101 3.27 -11.77 -23.53
N SER A 102 3.43 -10.63 -22.85
CA SER A 102 4.58 -10.39 -21.98
C SER A 102 4.62 -11.37 -20.81
N LEU A 103 3.47 -11.63 -20.16
CA LEU A 103 3.39 -12.58 -19.06
C LEU A 103 3.77 -14.00 -19.51
N LEU A 104 3.21 -14.45 -20.64
CA LEU A 104 3.54 -15.76 -21.21
C LEU A 104 5.01 -15.86 -21.64
N TYR A 105 5.54 -14.79 -22.22
CA TYR A 105 6.93 -14.73 -22.67
C TYR A 105 7.91 -14.76 -21.49
N GLU A 106 7.62 -14.03 -20.40
CA GLU A 106 8.41 -14.09 -19.16
C GLU A 106 8.42 -15.51 -18.57
N ALA A 107 7.26 -16.17 -18.51
CA ALA A 107 7.17 -17.55 -18.03
C ALA A 107 7.97 -18.54 -18.91
N LEU A 108 7.92 -18.35 -20.24
CA LEU A 108 8.72 -19.14 -21.18
C LEU A 108 10.22 -18.94 -20.94
N GLN A 109 10.67 -17.70 -20.71
CA GLN A 109 12.08 -17.39 -20.47
C GLN A 109 12.60 -17.99 -19.16
N VAL A 110 11.79 -18.04 -18.11
CA VAL A 110 12.18 -18.74 -16.87
C VAL A 110 12.37 -20.23 -17.11
N THR A 111 11.48 -20.85 -17.89
CA THR A 111 11.53 -22.29 -18.20
C THR A 111 12.74 -22.65 -19.08
N THR A 112 13.13 -21.78 -20.02
CA THR A 112 14.30 -22.02 -20.87
C THR A 112 15.64 -21.83 -20.15
N LEU A 113 15.67 -21.04 -19.08
CA LEU A 113 16.85 -20.84 -18.23
C LEU A 113 17.15 -22.04 -17.32
N ASP A 114 16.12 -22.72 -16.81
CA ASP A 114 16.28 -23.95 -16.00
C ASP A 114 16.62 -25.20 -16.85
N GLY A 115 16.43 -25.15 -18.17
CA GLY A 115 16.58 -26.29 -19.08
C GLY A 115 17.90 -26.37 -19.85
N LYS A 116 18.85 -25.45 -19.68
CA LYS A 116 20.12 -25.42 -20.43
C LYS A 116 21.35 -25.46 -19.53
N ASP A 117 21.63 -26.65 -19.00
CA ASP A 117 22.99 -27.07 -18.70
C ASP A 117 23.66 -27.49 -20.01
N GLY A 118 24.44 -26.59 -20.62
CA GLY A 118 25.17 -26.89 -21.85
C GLY A 118 25.34 -25.72 -22.81
N GLY A 119 26.37 -24.92 -22.57
CA GLY A 119 27.22 -24.32 -23.60
C GLY A 119 26.57 -23.44 -24.68
N THR A 120 26.98 -22.17 -24.64
CA THR A 120 27.25 -21.26 -25.78
C THR A 120 26.31 -20.06 -25.90
N GLU A 121 26.97 -18.91 -25.90
CA GLU A 121 26.50 -17.53 -26.11
C GLU A 121 25.66 -16.91 -24.99
N ARG A 122 26.39 -16.46 -23.96
CA ARG A 122 26.03 -15.27 -23.18
C ARG A 122 25.89 -14.07 -24.12
N SER A 123 24.75 -13.95 -24.81
CA SER A 123 24.24 -12.65 -25.22
C SER A 123 24.12 -11.84 -23.95
N SER A 124 24.94 -10.80 -23.82
CA SER A 124 25.05 -9.93 -22.65
C SER A 124 23.66 -9.51 -22.16
N ILE A 125 23.13 -10.23 -21.17
CA ILE A 125 22.05 -9.74 -20.33
C ILE A 125 22.62 -8.50 -19.68
N SER A 126 22.18 -7.34 -20.16
CA SER A 126 22.46 -6.07 -19.52
C SER A 126 21.84 -6.13 -18.13
N PHE A 127 22.67 -6.42 -17.12
CA PHE A 127 22.33 -6.30 -15.69
C PHE A 127 21.93 -4.87 -15.28
N LYS A 128 21.81 -3.93 -16.23
CA LYS A 128 21.36 -2.55 -16.00
C LYS A 128 19.83 -2.39 -15.97
N ASP A 129 19.06 -3.40 -16.42
CA ASP A 129 17.59 -3.33 -16.42
C ASP A 129 16.94 -4.10 -15.26
N PHE A 130 17.75 -4.76 -14.41
CA PHE A 130 17.28 -5.29 -13.13
C PHE A 130 17.49 -4.19 -12.08
N ASP A 131 16.68 -3.13 -12.18
CA ASP A 131 16.72 -2.04 -11.22
C ASP A 131 16.18 -2.56 -9.88
N ILE A 132 17.08 -3.10 -9.06
CA ILE A 132 16.82 -3.61 -7.70
C ILE A 132 16.07 -2.55 -6.87
N SER A 133 16.24 -1.27 -7.20
CA SER A 133 15.54 -0.15 -6.57
C SER A 133 14.01 -0.25 -6.71
N ASP A 134 13.49 -0.62 -7.88
CA ASP A 134 12.03 -0.67 -8.13
C ASP A 134 11.37 -1.82 -7.37
N ARG A 135 12.02 -2.98 -7.31
CA ARG A 135 11.54 -4.15 -6.54
C ARG A 135 11.91 -4.11 -5.06
N ALA A 136 12.88 -3.30 -4.64
CA ALA A 136 13.25 -3.16 -3.23
C ALA A 136 12.08 -2.60 -2.41
N HIS A 137 11.30 -1.68 -2.98
CA HIS A 137 10.10 -1.16 -2.33
C HIS A 137 9.05 -2.27 -2.16
N GLU A 138 8.79 -3.07 -3.20
CA GLU A 138 7.84 -4.19 -3.16
C GLU A 138 8.25 -5.25 -2.13
N VAL A 139 9.55 -5.59 -2.06
CA VAL A 139 10.08 -6.54 -1.07
C VAL A 139 9.95 -5.99 0.36
N LYS A 140 10.18 -4.69 0.56
CA LYS A 140 9.98 -4.05 1.87
C LYS A 140 8.51 -4.07 2.28
N GLN A 141 7.61 -3.75 1.36
CA GLN A 141 6.17 -3.78 1.58
C GLN A 141 5.68 -5.20 1.87
N ALA A 142 6.16 -6.21 1.14
CA ALA A 142 5.84 -7.61 1.39
C ALA A 142 6.26 -8.07 2.79
N ARG A 143 7.46 -7.68 3.26
CA ARG A 143 7.91 -7.98 4.63
C ARG A 143 7.04 -7.31 5.69
N GLN A 144 6.66 -6.05 5.46
CA GLN A 144 5.77 -5.33 6.37
C GLN A 144 4.41 -6.03 6.46
N LEU A 145 3.79 -6.36 5.32
CA LEU A 145 2.52 -7.07 5.27
C LEU A 145 2.62 -8.45 5.94
N ALA A 146 3.70 -9.19 5.76
CA ALA A 146 3.91 -10.47 6.43
C ALA A 146 3.98 -10.30 7.98
N SER A 147 4.63 -9.23 8.45
CA SER A 147 4.65 -8.89 9.88
C SER A 147 3.25 -8.54 10.40
N GLU A 148 2.48 -7.76 9.65
CA GLU A 148 1.10 -7.38 10.00
C GLU A 148 0.15 -8.58 10.02
N ILE A 149 0.29 -9.50 9.06
CA ILE A 149 -0.46 -10.77 9.04
C ILE A 149 -0.13 -11.59 10.27
N THR A 150 1.15 -11.70 10.64
CA THR A 150 1.55 -12.47 11.83
C THR A 150 1.00 -11.84 13.12
N ALA A 151 1.08 -10.51 13.24
CA ALA A 151 0.55 -9.79 14.39
C ALA A 151 -0.98 -9.90 14.50
N SER A 152 -1.69 -9.75 13.38
CA SER A 152 -3.15 -9.90 13.34
C SER A 152 -3.60 -11.33 13.61
N ALA A 153 -2.87 -12.34 13.11
CA ALA A 153 -3.13 -13.74 13.41
C ALA A 153 -2.94 -14.06 14.90
N ALA A 154 -1.88 -13.54 15.53
CA ALA A 154 -1.66 -13.69 16.97
C ALA A 154 -2.79 -13.03 17.79
N ASN A 155 -3.18 -11.80 17.44
CA ASN A 155 -4.29 -11.11 18.10
C ASN A 155 -5.61 -11.87 17.93
N LEU A 156 -5.90 -12.36 16.72
CA LEU A 156 -7.09 -13.16 16.46
C LEU A 156 -7.09 -14.45 17.27
N PHE A 157 -5.96 -15.15 17.36
CA PHE A 157 -5.82 -16.36 18.17
C PHE A 157 -6.13 -16.09 19.64
N ASP A 158 -5.57 -15.03 20.21
CA ASP A 158 -5.82 -14.64 21.60
C ASP A 158 -7.29 -14.26 21.85
N LEU A 159 -7.91 -13.55 20.90
CA LEU A 159 -9.32 -13.17 20.98
C LEU A 159 -10.25 -14.39 20.88
N LEU A 160 -9.98 -15.31 19.96
CA LEU A 160 -10.74 -16.55 19.82
C LEU A 160 -10.58 -17.46 21.03
N GLY A 161 -9.39 -17.51 21.63
CA GLY A 161 -9.15 -18.25 22.88
C GLY A 161 -10.06 -17.79 24.02
N LYS A 162 -10.34 -16.48 24.09
CA LYS A 162 -11.23 -15.87 25.10
C LYS A 162 -12.71 -16.00 24.78
N GLU A 163 -13.11 -16.39 23.57
CA GLU A 163 -14.52 -16.40 23.15
C GLU A 163 -15.36 -17.36 24.00
N SER A 164 -14.79 -18.49 24.44
CA SER A 164 -15.52 -19.44 25.29
C SER A 164 -15.97 -18.81 26.62
N ASP A 165 -15.05 -18.11 27.31
CA ASP A 165 -15.34 -17.40 28.55
C ASP A 165 -16.24 -16.19 28.32
N LEU A 166 -15.97 -15.39 27.27
CA LEU A 166 -16.77 -14.23 26.92
C LEU A 166 -18.21 -14.60 26.56
N ARG A 167 -18.42 -15.74 25.90
CA ARG A 167 -19.75 -16.26 25.59
C ARG A 167 -20.52 -16.63 26.85
N ILE A 168 -19.86 -17.29 27.81
CA ILE A 168 -20.48 -17.63 29.10
C ILE A 168 -20.83 -16.35 29.87
N ALA A 169 -19.90 -15.41 29.98
CA ALA A 169 -20.12 -14.12 30.64
C ALA A 169 -21.28 -13.34 29.98
N ARG A 170 -21.36 -13.34 28.65
CA ARG A 170 -22.46 -12.72 27.89
C ARG A 170 -23.79 -13.38 28.22
N GLN A 171 -23.84 -14.71 28.25
CA GLN A 171 -25.08 -15.44 28.52
C GLN A 171 -25.55 -15.25 29.97
N ILE A 172 -24.62 -15.18 30.94
CA ILE A 172 -24.94 -14.83 32.33
C ILE A 172 -25.53 -13.42 32.40
N SER A 173 -24.88 -12.45 31.76
CA SER A 173 -25.36 -11.06 31.75
C SER A 173 -26.71 -10.90 31.04
N MET A 174 -26.92 -11.59 29.91
CA MET A 174 -28.19 -11.56 29.18
C MET A 174 -29.34 -12.19 29.97
N ASN A 175 -29.06 -13.26 30.70
CA ASN A 175 -30.06 -13.96 31.52
C ASN A 175 -30.24 -13.30 32.89
N ARG A 176 -29.40 -12.32 33.25
CA ARG A 176 -29.54 -11.59 34.51
C ARG A 176 -30.82 -10.75 34.43
N GLN A 177 -31.75 -11.07 35.32
CA GLN A 177 -32.92 -10.23 35.52
C GLN A 177 -32.49 -9.03 36.36
N TYR A 178 -32.68 -7.83 35.81
CA TYR A 178 -32.37 -6.59 36.51
C TYR A 178 -33.57 -6.15 37.32
N GLU A 179 -33.38 -6.03 38.63
CA GLU A 179 -34.34 -5.42 39.53
C GLU A 179 -34.16 -3.89 39.46
N PRO A 180 -35.22 -3.11 39.18
CA PRO A 180 -35.09 -1.66 38.98
C PRO A 180 -34.41 -0.92 40.14
N SER A 181 -34.67 -1.32 41.40
CA SER A 181 -34.05 -0.66 42.55
C SER A 181 -32.55 -0.96 42.68
N GLU A 182 -32.08 -2.16 42.34
CA GLU A 182 -30.64 -2.48 42.28
C GLU A 182 -29.93 -1.64 41.21
N VAL A 183 -30.57 -1.45 40.05
CA VAL A 183 -30.03 -0.61 38.97
C VAL A 183 -29.96 0.86 39.41
N GLU A 184 -31.03 1.41 40.00
CA GLU A 184 -31.03 2.78 40.53
C GLU A 184 -29.95 2.99 41.59
N ASN A 185 -29.78 2.05 42.51
CA ASN A 185 -28.73 2.07 43.53
C ASN A 185 -27.32 2.00 42.93
N SER A 186 -27.13 1.25 41.84
CA SER A 186 -25.85 1.17 41.14
C SER A 186 -25.51 2.48 40.42
N ILE A 187 -26.52 3.13 39.83
CA ILE A 187 -26.37 4.42 39.14
C ILE A 187 -26.06 5.52 40.15
N THR A 188 -26.76 5.56 41.28
CA THR A 188 -26.46 6.53 42.35
C THR A 188 -25.04 6.38 42.88
N LYS A 189 -24.59 5.15 43.15
CA LYS A 189 -23.19 4.90 43.54
C LYS A 189 -22.18 5.32 42.48
N ALA A 190 -22.49 5.11 41.19
CA ALA A 190 -21.62 5.55 40.10
C ALA A 190 -21.54 7.08 40.02
N ILE A 191 -22.66 7.78 40.23
CA ILE A 191 -22.70 9.25 40.32
C ILE A 191 -21.87 9.72 41.51
N GLU A 192 -21.99 9.09 42.68
CA GLU A 192 -21.21 9.42 43.87
C GLU A 192 -19.70 9.23 43.62
N ALA A 193 -19.30 8.11 43.00
CA ALA A 193 -17.90 7.85 42.66
C ALA A 193 -17.33 8.92 41.71
N VAL A 194 -18.07 9.25 40.64
CA VAL A 194 -17.65 10.30 39.70
C VAL A 194 -17.60 11.67 40.39
N SER A 195 -18.55 11.98 41.27
CA SER A 195 -18.51 13.24 42.03
C SER A 195 -17.28 13.33 42.93
N ALA A 196 -16.88 12.22 43.56
CA ALA A 196 -15.66 12.17 44.36
C ALA A 196 -14.39 12.33 43.51
N GLU A 197 -14.37 11.77 42.29
CA GLU A 197 -13.26 11.99 41.34
C GLU A 197 -13.20 13.46 40.87
N ILE A 198 -14.35 14.10 40.64
CA ILE A 198 -14.42 15.54 40.31
C ILE A 198 -13.85 16.37 41.47
N ASP A 199 -14.25 16.06 42.70
CA ASP A 199 -13.74 16.78 43.87
C ASP A 199 -12.24 16.60 44.06
N GLU A 200 -11.72 15.40 43.85
CA GLU A 200 -10.28 15.12 43.94
C GLU A 200 -9.49 15.83 42.84
N THR A 201 -9.96 15.80 41.60
CA THR A 201 -9.33 16.54 40.50
C THR A 201 -9.39 18.05 40.74
N GLN A 202 -10.48 18.58 41.29
CA GLN A 202 -10.58 19.99 41.66
C GLN A 202 -9.59 20.36 42.77
N ARG A 203 -9.37 19.49 43.77
CA ARG A 203 -8.32 19.68 44.79
C ARG A 203 -6.93 19.71 44.16
N GLN A 204 -6.65 18.81 43.23
CA GLN A 204 -5.37 18.79 42.52
C GLN A 204 -5.15 20.06 41.70
N ILE A 205 -6.17 20.57 41.02
CA ILE A 205 -6.12 21.85 40.29
C ILE A 205 -5.79 23.01 41.24
N ASN A 206 -6.48 23.09 42.38
CA ASN A 206 -6.22 24.14 43.37
C ASN A 206 -4.79 24.06 43.93
N ASN A 207 -4.30 22.84 44.21
CA ASN A 207 -2.92 22.63 44.63
C ASN A 207 -1.94 23.11 43.57
N ILE A 208 -2.14 22.75 42.29
CA ILE A 208 -1.30 23.20 41.18
C ILE A 208 -1.30 24.73 41.10
N SER A 209 -2.47 25.37 41.15
CA SER A 209 -2.59 26.84 41.11
C SER A 209 -1.80 27.52 42.24
N THR A 210 -1.85 26.98 43.46
CA THR A 210 -1.02 27.51 44.56
C THR A 210 0.48 27.30 44.34
N THR A 211 0.88 26.16 43.77
CA THR A 211 2.30 25.91 43.45
C THR A 211 2.80 26.82 42.34
N GLU A 212 1.97 27.09 41.33
CA GLU A 212 2.27 28.01 40.23
C GLU A 212 2.50 29.43 40.77
N ALA A 213 1.57 29.98 41.56
CA ALA A 213 1.72 31.30 42.17
C ALA A 213 2.99 31.40 43.05
N ASN A 214 3.33 30.33 43.78
CA ASN A 214 4.56 30.26 44.56
C ASN A 214 5.82 30.28 43.68
N LEU A 215 5.82 29.54 42.56
CA LEU A 215 6.93 29.52 41.61
C LEU A 215 7.08 30.87 40.90
N ASP A 216 6.00 31.51 40.49
CA ASP A 216 6.02 32.84 39.89
C ASP A 216 6.65 33.87 40.84
N SER A 217 6.29 33.83 42.13
CA SER A 217 6.90 34.70 43.12
C SER A 217 8.41 34.48 43.27
N LYS A 218 8.87 33.22 43.14
CA LYS A 218 10.30 32.88 43.19
C LYS A 218 11.01 33.31 41.92
N ILE A 219 10.41 33.12 40.75
CA ILE A 219 10.94 33.56 39.46
C ILE A 219 11.12 35.08 39.48
N GLU A 220 10.12 35.83 39.96
CA GLU A 220 10.19 37.28 40.01
C GLU A 220 11.30 37.78 40.96
N ARG A 221 11.44 37.16 42.14
CA ARG A 221 12.57 37.45 43.05
C ARG A 221 13.92 37.20 42.38
N ARG A 222 14.06 36.09 41.66
CA ARG A 222 15.30 35.74 40.93
C ARG A 222 15.59 36.70 39.78
N LYS A 223 14.58 37.13 39.02
CA LYS A 223 14.73 38.15 37.97
C LYS A 223 15.27 39.45 38.56
N VAL A 224 14.70 39.93 39.66
CA VAL A 224 15.18 41.15 40.34
C VAL A 224 16.62 40.98 40.85
N GLU A 225 16.99 39.80 41.36
CA GLU A 225 18.38 39.51 41.75
C GLU A 225 19.33 39.54 40.55
N ILE A 226 18.97 38.90 39.43
CA ILE A 226 19.75 38.88 38.19
C ILE A 226 19.95 40.30 37.67
N ASP A 227 18.89 41.10 37.56
CA ASP A 227 18.97 42.51 37.13
C ASP A 227 19.94 43.33 38.00
N ARG A 228 19.96 43.07 39.32
CA ARG A 228 20.92 43.72 40.23
C ARG A 228 22.34 43.27 39.96
N TYR A 229 22.57 41.98 39.72
CA TYR A 229 23.90 41.45 39.39
C TYR A 229 24.38 41.93 38.02
N GLU A 230 23.51 41.99 37.01
CA GLU A 230 23.83 42.52 35.69
C GLU A 230 24.22 44.00 35.76
N LYS A 231 23.44 44.83 36.49
CA LYS A 231 23.79 46.24 36.71
C LYS A 231 25.15 46.39 37.41
N ARG A 232 25.43 45.56 38.43
CA ARG A 232 26.75 45.55 39.10
C ARG A 232 27.87 45.14 38.16
N LEU A 233 27.66 44.12 37.33
CA LEU A 233 28.62 43.63 36.36
C LEU A 233 28.90 44.70 35.30
N GLN A 234 27.87 45.36 34.77
CA GLN A 234 28.02 46.48 33.83
C GLN A 234 28.85 47.62 34.44
N THR A 235 28.61 47.99 35.71
CA THR A 235 29.43 48.99 36.41
C THR A 235 30.87 48.54 36.55
N LEU A 236 31.13 47.28 36.92
CA LEU A 236 32.49 46.73 37.01
C LEU A 236 33.19 46.70 35.64
N ASN A 237 32.49 46.33 34.57
CA ASN A 237 33.03 46.35 33.20
C ASN A 237 33.39 47.77 32.75
N LYS A 238 32.56 48.77 33.04
CA LYS A 238 32.87 50.18 32.76
C LYS A 238 34.15 50.60 33.49
N VAL A 239 34.26 50.32 34.79
CA VAL A 239 35.47 50.63 35.60
C VAL A 239 36.71 49.90 35.07
N ARG A 240 36.56 48.64 34.62
CA ARG A 240 37.67 47.87 34.05
C ARG A 240 38.15 48.42 32.71
N SER A 241 37.24 48.89 31.83
CA SER A 241 37.63 49.54 30.57
C SER A 241 38.40 50.85 30.79
N VAL A 242 38.02 51.63 31.81
CA VAL A 242 38.71 52.88 32.16
C VAL A 242 40.10 52.61 32.73
N ARG A 243 40.26 51.55 33.54
CA ARG A 243 41.57 51.14 34.08
C ARG A 243 42.51 50.57 33.00
N SER A 244 41.97 49.85 32.02
CA SER A 244 42.75 49.35 30.87
C SER A 244 43.18 50.49 29.93
N ILE A 245 42.38 51.55 29.79
CA ILE A 245 42.75 52.75 29.02
C ILE A 245 43.82 53.59 29.75
N CYS A 246 43.77 53.70 31.08
CA CYS A 246 44.81 54.39 31.86
C CYS A 246 46.16 53.64 31.96
N LEU A 247 46.24 52.38 31.52
CA LEU A 247 47.48 51.60 31.48
C LEU A 247 48.16 51.63 30.10
N PHE A 248 47.57 52.32 29.12
CA PHE A 248 48.09 52.42 27.74
C PHE A 248 48.44 53.84 27.28
N TYR A 249 48.48 54.82 28.20
CA TYR A 249 49.02 56.17 27.96
C TYR A 249 50.16 56.48 28.92
#